data_AF-A0A9W6UMS0-F1
#
_entry.id   AF-A0A9W6UMS0-F1
#
_cell.length_a   1.000
_cell.length_b   1.000
_cell.length_c   1.000
_cell.angle_alpha   90.00
_cell.angle_beta   90.00
_cell.angle_gamma   90.00
#
_symmetry.space_group_name_H-M   'P 1'
#
loop_
_entity.id
_entity.type
_entity.pdbx_description
1 polymer ?
#
loop_
_entity_poly.entity_id
_entity_poly.type
_entity_poly.pdbx_seq_one_letter_code
_entity_poly.pdbx_strand_id
1 'polypeptide(L)'
;MAADTTHVVGNTYRALVPAGIRRRVSTQLSKDARTKIKRRLAVAAGPADRYRTERIHRRLQRTAEGAEAVRRLPGGRLAQVHSGLTPLEVLRHNLELVARTLEAAGVDWFAVPAVNDRHAALAVDARDRVRVYRALAAAFREAPGTVEQVLPAPRGGSKPRYGADVRFGRLDGAKVIRIGWLRSDPSGGLVIGTSVAVEIEFWTRRGDRLTGPRHNRVMRTLSAQSPPTTAPLGVFTQYAGTADDGVRLRTRAEFTVRRADEVDFDIDAVCLDAPGDDPELLRATLRSLHQYAPWTRRIHLLTTREAPDWLAEHPALRVHRVELPAGHRPEDVRAGLHLLPGLAEHFVLFPAGAMLGQRAKPHLFFTPFGHLRLFTAEPDGSESPDAPWRAVLEAEFGRTVAGTVRPGPHARLRSLSAPSADRLPPGAPRTDAERSGLAADPHDCLHQYWAYAEGRGLPGAARLLALRADAPFAAARLARMLARRDAALLQFGGLNDPGTPAGAAGAVRELLRTYYPVPSPYERTDRSAESAVGSDGQEVAGE
;
A
#
# COMPACT_ATOMS: atom_id res chain seq x y z
N MET A 1 -18.33 8.23 -7.25
CA MET A 1 -17.03 8.92 -7.45
C MET A 1 -16.00 7.99 -8.09
N ALA A 2 -16.32 7.49 -9.28
CA ALA A 2 -15.45 6.65 -10.10
C ALA A 2 -15.07 7.46 -11.34
N ALA A 3 -13.87 8.05 -11.35
CA ALA A 3 -13.17 8.53 -12.54
C ALA A 3 -11.81 9.11 -12.12
N ASP A 4 -10.76 8.27 -12.02
CA ASP A 4 -9.40 8.78 -12.32
C ASP A 4 -8.36 7.69 -12.69
N THR A 5 -8.79 6.52 -13.14
CA THR A 5 -7.87 5.36 -13.31
C THR A 5 -7.52 5.02 -14.76
N THR A 6 -7.94 5.78 -15.77
CA THR A 6 -7.87 5.27 -17.16
C THR A 6 -7.21 6.18 -18.22
N HIS A 7 -6.81 7.42 -17.93
CA HIS A 7 -6.50 8.37 -19.02
C HIS A 7 -5.07 8.93 -19.15
N VAL A 8 -4.04 8.27 -18.60
CA VAL A 8 -2.64 8.73 -18.78
C VAL A 8 -1.89 8.01 -19.92
N VAL A 9 -2.33 6.82 -20.35
CA VAL A 9 -1.62 6.03 -21.39
C VAL A 9 -2.11 6.31 -22.82
N GLY A 10 -3.35 6.81 -22.99
CA GLY A 10 -3.97 7.01 -24.31
C GLY A 10 -3.51 8.27 -25.05
N ASN A 11 -3.33 9.40 -24.34
CA ASN A 11 -3.09 10.71 -24.95
C ASN A 11 -1.64 10.97 -25.36
N THR A 12 -0.67 10.36 -24.68
CA THR A 12 0.76 10.47 -25.02
C THR A 12 1.13 9.75 -26.31
N TYR A 13 0.41 8.67 -26.66
CA TYR A 13 0.64 7.91 -27.90
C TYR A 13 0.25 8.68 -29.17
N ARG A 14 -0.84 9.48 -29.13
CA ARG A 14 -1.28 10.28 -30.30
C ARG A 14 -0.38 11.50 -30.57
N ALA A 15 0.31 12.01 -29.54
CA ALA A 15 1.17 13.19 -29.65
C ALA A 15 2.57 12.89 -30.17
N LEU A 16 3.05 11.64 -30.07
CA LEU A 16 4.45 11.27 -30.35
C LEU A 16 4.64 10.43 -31.62
N VAL A 17 3.58 10.02 -32.32
CA VAL A 17 3.66 9.09 -33.47
C VAL A 17 2.91 9.64 -34.70
N PRO A 18 3.61 9.88 -35.84
CA PRO A 18 3.00 10.36 -37.08
C PRO A 18 1.84 9.50 -37.60
N ALA A 19 0.87 10.10 -38.30
CA ALA A 19 -0.36 9.45 -38.75
C ALA A 19 -0.13 8.18 -39.60
N GLY A 20 0.87 8.18 -40.49
CA GLY A 20 1.21 7.02 -41.33
C GLY A 20 1.72 5.81 -40.52
N ILE A 21 2.45 6.05 -39.44
CA ILE A 21 2.99 4.99 -38.56
C ILE A 21 1.87 4.43 -37.66
N ARG A 22 0.94 5.28 -37.20
CA ARG A 22 -0.25 4.82 -36.45
C ARG A 22 -1.10 3.85 -37.27
N ARG A 23 -1.24 4.10 -38.57
CA ARG A 23 -2.01 3.23 -39.49
C ARG A 23 -1.34 1.85 -39.63
N ARG A 24 -0.02 1.79 -39.85
CA ARG A 24 0.75 0.51 -39.88
C ARG A 24 0.74 -0.26 -38.57
N VAL A 25 0.89 0.41 -37.43
CA VAL A 25 0.86 -0.25 -36.10
C VAL A 25 -0.53 -0.81 -35.76
N SER A 26 -1.60 -0.21 -36.29
CA SER A 26 -2.97 -0.69 -36.08
C SER A 26 -3.33 -1.90 -36.93
N THR A 27 -2.72 -2.05 -38.12
CA THR A 27 -3.05 -3.10 -39.09
C THR A 27 -2.11 -4.31 -39.06
N GLN A 28 -0.87 -4.17 -38.57
CA GLN A 28 0.14 -5.25 -38.67
C GLN A 28 0.62 -5.84 -37.33
N LEU A 29 0.18 -5.34 -36.18
CA LEU A 29 0.68 -5.80 -34.86
C LEU A 29 -0.44 -6.28 -33.94
N SER A 30 -0.16 -7.33 -33.15
CA SER A 30 -1.06 -7.86 -32.13
C SER A 30 -1.32 -6.84 -31.00
N LYS A 31 -2.44 -6.98 -30.29
CA LYS A 31 -2.86 -6.06 -29.20
C LYS A 31 -1.80 -5.96 -28.09
N ASP A 32 -1.05 -7.03 -27.83
CA ASP A 32 0.03 -7.08 -26.86
C ASP A 32 1.32 -6.41 -27.33
N ALA A 33 1.67 -6.54 -28.62
CA ALA A 33 2.80 -5.80 -29.21
C ALA A 33 2.54 -4.28 -29.18
N ARG A 34 1.31 -3.85 -29.48
CA ARG A 34 0.89 -2.44 -29.37
C ARG A 34 1.02 -1.93 -27.93
N THR A 35 0.70 -2.75 -26.95
CA THR A 35 0.78 -2.40 -25.52
C THR A 35 2.23 -2.31 -25.04
N LYS A 36 3.11 -3.23 -25.47
CA LYS A 36 4.58 -3.17 -25.22
C LYS A 36 5.21 -1.91 -25.84
N ILE A 37 4.85 -1.57 -27.07
CA ILE A 37 5.36 -0.37 -27.77
C ILE A 37 4.86 0.91 -27.09
N LYS A 38 3.58 0.98 -26.74
CA LYS A 38 3.01 2.09 -25.94
C LYS A 38 3.73 2.25 -24.60
N ARG A 39 4.12 1.15 -23.95
CA ARG A 39 4.87 1.15 -22.68
C ARG A 39 6.32 1.63 -22.83
N ARG A 40 7.02 1.23 -23.90
CA ARG A 40 8.39 1.72 -24.20
C ARG A 40 8.39 3.21 -24.56
N LEU A 41 7.36 3.70 -25.24
CA LEU A 41 7.23 5.10 -25.66
C LEU A 41 6.69 6.02 -24.54
N ALA A 42 5.79 5.54 -23.67
CA ALA A 42 5.27 6.31 -22.55
C ALA A 42 6.30 6.59 -21.45
N VAL A 43 7.42 5.84 -21.45
CA VAL A 43 8.50 5.93 -20.46
C VAL A 43 9.77 6.57 -21.06
N ALA A 44 9.82 6.85 -22.36
CA ALA A 44 11.00 7.51 -22.92
C ALA A 44 11.02 9.00 -22.54
N ALA A 45 11.86 9.36 -21.56
CA ALA A 45 12.35 10.74 -21.42
C ALA A 45 12.95 11.19 -22.77
N GLY A 46 12.64 12.42 -23.18
CA GLY A 46 13.23 13.01 -24.37
C GLY A 46 14.76 13.08 -24.25
N PRO A 47 15.51 13.20 -25.35
CA PRO A 47 16.98 13.18 -25.33
C PRO A 47 17.60 14.17 -24.33
N ALA A 48 17.01 15.36 -24.18
CA ALA A 48 17.44 16.38 -23.22
C ALA A 48 17.28 15.94 -21.75
N ASP A 49 16.19 15.25 -21.41
CA ASP A 49 15.95 14.76 -20.05
C ASP A 49 16.87 13.58 -19.70
N ARG A 50 17.26 12.77 -20.69
CA ARG A 50 18.25 11.69 -20.50
C ARG A 50 19.64 12.24 -20.20
N TYR A 51 20.10 13.24 -20.97
CA TYR A 51 21.40 13.88 -20.75
C TYR A 51 21.46 14.60 -19.39
N ARG A 52 20.37 15.25 -18.98
CA ARG A 52 20.30 15.94 -17.67
C ARG A 52 20.38 14.97 -16.50
N THR A 53 19.61 13.87 -16.59
CA THR A 53 19.65 12.80 -15.59
C THR A 53 21.05 12.21 -15.49
N GLU A 54 21.70 11.99 -16.63
CA GLU A 54 23.07 11.49 -16.70
C GLU A 54 24.08 12.42 -16.00
N ARG A 55 23.93 13.74 -16.17
CA ARG A 55 24.77 14.73 -15.47
C ARG A 55 24.57 14.69 -13.94
N ILE A 56 23.33 14.62 -13.48
CA ILE A 56 23.00 14.53 -12.04
C ILE A 56 23.53 13.21 -11.46
N HIS A 57 23.34 12.11 -12.18
CA HIS A 57 23.82 10.79 -11.77
C HIS A 57 25.34 10.76 -11.61
N ARG A 58 26.09 11.26 -12.60
CA ARG A 58 27.56 11.37 -12.52
C ARG A 58 28.04 12.27 -11.39
N ARG A 59 27.28 13.32 -11.04
CA ARG A 59 27.60 14.19 -9.90
C ARG A 59 27.45 13.44 -8.58
N LEU A 60 26.40 12.64 -8.42
CA LEU A 60 26.12 11.87 -7.20
C LEU A 60 27.06 10.67 -7.05
N GLN A 61 27.41 9.98 -8.14
CA GLN A 61 28.37 8.87 -8.13
C GLN A 61 29.80 9.28 -7.74
N ARG A 62 30.15 10.57 -7.83
CA ARG A 62 31.49 11.08 -7.42
C ARG A 62 31.68 11.13 -5.90
N THR A 63 30.62 10.90 -5.13
CA THR A 63 30.69 10.68 -3.68
C THR A 63 30.58 9.17 -3.41
N ALA A 64 31.44 8.61 -2.56
CA ALA A 64 31.44 7.16 -2.26
C ALA A 64 30.05 6.68 -1.79
N GLU A 65 29.39 7.45 -0.92
CA GLU A 65 28.01 7.22 -0.48
C GLU A 65 26.99 7.28 -1.64
N GLY A 66 27.21 8.14 -2.65
CA GLY A 66 26.26 8.35 -3.74
C GLY A 66 26.29 7.32 -4.87
N ALA A 67 27.31 6.45 -4.93
CA ALA A 67 27.39 5.37 -5.91
C ALA A 67 26.49 4.18 -5.55
N GLU A 68 26.40 3.83 -4.26
CA GLU A 68 25.52 2.77 -3.75
C GLU A 68 24.11 3.30 -3.45
N ALA A 69 23.97 4.59 -3.11
CA ALA A 69 22.70 5.18 -2.70
C ALA A 69 21.77 5.60 -3.85
N VAL A 70 22.12 5.48 -5.14
CA VAL A 70 21.28 6.00 -6.24
C VAL A 70 21.15 5.03 -7.44
N ARG A 71 19.93 4.60 -7.73
CA ARG A 71 19.55 3.72 -8.85
C ARG A 71 18.91 4.49 -10.01
N ARG A 72 19.31 4.15 -11.24
CA ARG A 72 18.65 4.64 -12.46
C ARG A 72 17.42 3.79 -12.79
N LEU A 73 16.27 4.43 -12.87
CA LEU A 73 15.00 3.84 -13.23
C LEU A 73 14.71 3.96 -14.74
N PRO A 74 13.82 3.12 -15.28
CA PRO A 74 13.28 3.28 -16.63
C PRO A 74 12.77 4.70 -16.88
N GLY A 75 13.14 5.23 -18.05
CA GLY A 75 12.82 6.61 -18.43
C GLY A 75 13.79 7.65 -17.89
N GLY A 76 14.98 7.22 -17.44
CA GLY A 76 16.02 8.12 -16.97
C GLY A 76 15.57 8.85 -15.71
N ARG A 77 14.94 8.16 -14.77
CA ARG A 77 14.72 8.73 -13.44
C ARG A 77 15.74 8.22 -12.43
N LEU A 78 16.00 8.97 -11.37
CA LEU A 78 16.90 8.57 -10.29
C LEU A 78 16.06 8.29 -9.05
N ALA A 79 16.36 7.18 -8.38
CA ALA A 79 15.78 6.82 -7.10
C ALA A 79 16.89 6.58 -6.09
N GLN A 80 16.70 7.05 -4.86
CA GLN A 80 17.60 6.73 -3.76
C GLN A 80 17.37 5.29 -3.31
N VAL A 81 18.44 4.52 -3.14
CA VAL A 81 18.37 3.13 -2.67
C VAL A 81 18.33 3.14 -1.16
N HIS A 82 17.35 2.45 -0.58
CA HIS A 82 17.25 2.27 0.86
C HIS A 82 16.76 0.87 1.19
N SER A 83 17.43 0.21 2.13
CA SER A 83 16.88 -0.96 2.82
C SER A 83 15.77 -0.51 3.77
N GLY A 84 14.74 -1.34 3.94
CA GLY A 84 13.76 -1.13 5.02
C GLY A 84 12.62 -0.13 4.76
N LEU A 85 12.63 0.69 3.71
CA LEU A 85 11.63 1.77 3.59
C LEU A 85 10.26 1.32 3.06
N THR A 86 9.30 1.19 3.95
CA THR A 86 7.87 1.12 3.66
C THR A 86 7.34 2.47 3.13
N PRO A 87 6.18 2.49 2.45
CA PRO A 87 5.53 3.73 2.04
C PRO A 87 5.26 4.72 3.18
N LEU A 88 5.00 4.25 4.40
CA LEU A 88 4.79 5.14 5.55
C LEU A 88 6.11 5.79 5.98
N GLU A 89 7.21 5.03 6.02
CA GLU A 89 8.53 5.57 6.36
C GLU A 89 9.04 6.54 5.29
N VAL A 90 8.78 6.28 4.01
CA VAL A 90 9.08 7.27 2.96
C VAL A 90 8.29 8.56 3.17
N LEU A 91 7.02 8.49 3.55
CA LEU A 91 6.23 9.67 3.88
C LEU A 91 6.83 10.43 5.07
N ARG A 92 7.17 9.72 6.16
CA ARG A 92 7.81 10.30 7.36
C ARG A 92 9.13 10.99 7.01
N HIS A 93 10.00 10.32 6.25
CA HIS A 93 11.29 10.87 5.87
C HIS A 93 11.14 12.11 4.96
N ASN A 94 10.21 12.08 3.99
CA ASN A 94 9.94 13.24 3.15
C ASN A 94 9.42 14.42 3.99
N LEU A 95 8.54 14.15 4.95
CA LEU A 95 7.98 15.15 5.85
C LEU A 95 9.06 15.80 6.73
N GLU A 96 9.91 14.97 7.34
CA GLU A 96 11.02 15.41 8.18
C GLU A 96 12.04 16.24 7.39
N LEU A 97 12.40 15.80 6.18
CA LEU A 97 13.30 16.53 5.30
C LEU A 97 12.73 17.90 4.90
N VAL A 98 11.45 17.97 4.53
CA VAL A 98 10.80 19.24 4.18
C VAL A 98 10.67 20.15 5.39
N ALA A 99 10.26 19.62 6.55
CA ALA A 99 10.14 20.39 7.80
C ALA A 99 11.48 21.02 8.21
N ARG A 100 12.56 20.22 8.27
CA ARG A 100 13.91 20.73 8.56
C ARG A 100 14.37 21.78 7.55
N THR A 101 14.06 21.58 6.27
CA THR A 101 14.41 22.55 5.21
C THR A 101 13.70 23.91 5.43
N LEU A 102 12.44 23.88 5.87
CA LEU A 102 11.70 25.10 6.19
C LEU A 102 12.22 25.78 7.45
N GLU A 103 12.53 25.00 8.50
CA GLU A 103 13.09 25.49 9.76
C GLU A 103 14.45 26.14 9.59
N ALA A 104 15.38 25.49 8.88
CA ALA A 104 16.70 26.03 8.57
C ALA A 104 16.63 27.33 7.75
N ALA A 105 15.57 27.51 6.97
CA ALA A 105 15.30 28.74 6.23
C ALA A 105 14.57 29.81 7.06
N GLY A 106 14.20 29.50 8.31
CA GLY A 106 13.42 30.34 9.22
C GLY A 106 11.96 30.56 8.80
N VAL A 107 11.40 29.65 8.00
CA VAL A 107 10.02 29.73 7.51
C VAL A 107 9.10 29.08 8.54
N ASP A 108 8.12 29.85 9.05
CA ASP A 108 7.09 29.28 9.91
C ASP A 108 6.14 28.38 9.10
N TRP A 109 5.78 27.25 9.67
CA TRP A 109 5.01 26.21 9.00
C TRP A 109 4.13 25.44 9.97
N PHE A 110 3.00 24.92 9.51
CA PHE A 110 2.16 24.03 10.32
C PHE A 110 1.55 22.94 9.44
N ALA A 111 1.44 21.72 9.97
CA ALA A 111 0.81 20.61 9.27
C ALA A 111 -0.70 20.84 9.14
N VAL A 112 -1.25 20.49 7.97
CA VAL A 112 -2.68 20.53 7.67
C VAL A 112 -3.14 19.20 7.08
N PRO A 113 -4.41 18.82 7.26
CA PRO A 113 -4.94 17.60 6.64
C PRO A 113 -4.91 17.71 5.11
N ALA A 114 -4.16 16.81 4.46
CA ALA A 114 -4.09 16.79 3.01
C ALA A 114 -5.45 16.39 2.40
N VAL A 115 -5.77 16.94 1.23
CA VAL A 115 -6.97 16.53 0.48
C VAL A 115 -6.86 15.06 0.06
N ASN A 116 -5.70 14.71 -0.50
CA ASN A 116 -5.32 13.34 -0.76
C ASN A 116 -4.51 12.81 0.42
N ASP A 117 -5.15 11.96 1.19
CA ASP A 117 -4.59 11.28 2.36
C ASP A 117 -3.60 10.14 1.98
N ARG A 118 -3.01 10.20 0.77
CA ARG A 118 -1.77 9.50 0.41
C ARG A 118 -0.53 10.39 0.62
N HIS A 119 -0.73 11.70 0.72
CA HIS A 119 0.30 12.72 0.89
C HIS A 119 0.18 13.36 2.27
N ALA A 120 1.24 14.04 2.69
CA ALA A 120 1.18 14.99 3.80
C ALA A 120 1.09 16.42 3.26
N ALA A 121 0.63 17.37 4.07
CA ALA A 121 0.56 18.78 3.69
C ALA A 121 1.06 19.69 4.80
N LEU A 122 1.92 20.64 4.43
CA LEU A 122 2.45 21.69 5.30
C LEU A 122 1.99 23.05 4.76
N ALA A 123 1.39 23.86 5.62
CA ALA A 123 1.02 25.23 5.33
C ALA A 123 2.17 26.18 5.69
N VAL A 124 2.42 27.15 4.82
CA VAL A 124 3.39 28.26 5.03
C VAL A 124 2.74 29.57 4.62
N ASP A 125 3.21 30.70 5.15
CA ASP A 125 2.74 32.01 4.69
C ASP A 125 3.16 32.25 3.24
N ALA A 126 2.22 32.69 2.40
CA ALA A 126 2.48 32.97 0.99
C ALA A 126 3.56 34.04 0.78
N ARG A 127 3.82 34.90 1.77
CA ARG A 127 4.90 35.89 1.77
C ARG A 127 6.29 35.26 1.83
N ASP A 128 6.41 34.07 2.43
CA ASP A 128 7.69 33.33 2.54
C ASP A 128 8.04 32.51 1.28
N ARG A 129 7.23 32.58 0.22
CA ARG A 129 7.40 31.82 -1.03
C ARG A 129 8.82 31.83 -1.57
N VAL A 130 9.44 33.01 -1.66
CA VAL A 130 10.81 33.14 -2.19
C VAL A 130 11.82 32.43 -1.28
N ARG A 131 11.65 32.49 0.04
CA ARG A 131 12.51 31.79 1.02
C ARG A 131 12.34 30.28 0.89
N VAL A 132 11.11 29.79 0.81
CA VAL A 132 10.80 28.37 0.57
C VAL A 132 11.49 27.88 -0.71
N TYR A 133 11.36 28.61 -1.81
CA TYR A 133 11.96 28.22 -3.09
C TYR A 133 13.49 28.17 -3.05
N ARG A 134 14.14 29.13 -2.39
CA ARG A 134 15.59 29.12 -2.18
C ARG A 134 16.03 27.91 -1.33
N ALA A 135 15.30 27.62 -0.26
CA ALA A 135 15.58 26.50 0.63
C ALA A 135 15.46 25.15 -0.10
N LEU A 136 14.36 24.95 -0.84
CA LEU A 136 14.15 23.75 -1.63
C LEU A 136 15.20 23.59 -2.74
N ALA A 137 15.56 24.69 -3.42
CA ALA A 137 16.64 24.65 -4.41
C ALA A 137 17.99 24.23 -3.79
N ALA A 138 18.28 24.63 -2.56
CA ALA A 138 19.45 24.17 -1.83
C ALA A 138 19.36 22.68 -1.50
N ALA A 139 18.26 22.22 -0.90
CA ALA A 139 18.03 20.82 -0.56
C ALA A 139 18.12 19.89 -1.78
N PHE A 140 17.59 20.31 -2.93
CA PHE A 140 17.66 19.52 -4.17
C PHE A 140 19.07 19.44 -4.78
N ARG A 141 20.01 20.31 -4.39
CA ARG A 141 21.42 20.19 -4.81
C ARG A 141 22.16 19.11 -4.04
N GLU A 142 21.66 18.71 -2.87
CA GLU A 142 22.21 17.67 -2.00
C GLU A 142 21.53 16.32 -2.28
N ALA A 143 20.19 16.30 -2.34
CA ALA A 143 19.41 15.10 -2.58
C ALA A 143 18.47 15.26 -3.79
N PRO A 144 18.59 14.45 -4.86
CA PRO A 144 17.78 14.59 -6.06
C PRO A 144 16.30 14.27 -5.78
N GLY A 145 15.49 15.32 -5.67
CA GLY A 145 14.05 15.22 -5.50
C GLY A 145 13.29 15.79 -6.69
N THR A 146 11.97 15.61 -6.67
CA THR A 146 11.05 16.14 -7.67
C THR A 146 10.14 17.20 -7.07
N VAL A 147 9.77 18.18 -7.89
CA VAL A 147 8.79 19.21 -7.57
C VAL A 147 7.76 19.31 -8.68
N GLU A 148 6.51 19.53 -8.30
CA GLU A 148 5.34 19.58 -9.16
C GLU A 148 4.42 20.72 -8.71
N GLN A 149 3.88 21.50 -9.65
CA GLN A 149 2.80 22.44 -9.34
C GLN A 149 1.47 21.68 -9.26
N VAL A 150 0.78 21.75 -8.12
CA VAL A 150 -0.53 21.11 -7.92
C VAL A 150 -1.66 22.11 -8.16
N LEU A 151 -1.54 23.30 -7.57
CA LEU A 151 -2.50 24.38 -7.76
C LEU A 151 -1.80 25.67 -8.19
N PRO A 152 -2.35 26.44 -9.14
CA PRO A 152 -3.45 26.05 -10.02
C PRO A 152 -3.05 24.84 -10.88
N ALA A 153 -4.02 23.98 -11.21
CA ALA A 153 -3.76 22.79 -12.02
C ALA A 153 -3.23 23.21 -13.40
N PRO A 154 -2.04 22.74 -13.83
CA PRO A 154 -1.49 23.12 -15.13
C PRO A 154 -2.33 22.63 -16.30
N ARG A 155 -2.43 23.44 -17.36
CA ARG A 155 -3.07 23.04 -18.63
C ARG A 155 -2.28 21.87 -19.23
N GLY A 156 -2.96 20.73 -19.47
CA GLY A 156 -2.34 19.50 -19.99
C GLY A 156 -1.82 18.52 -18.91
N GLY A 157 -2.11 18.80 -17.63
CA GLY A 157 -1.66 17.98 -16.50
C GLY A 157 -0.28 18.38 -16.01
N SER A 158 -0.03 18.17 -14.73
CA SER A 158 1.26 18.46 -14.12
C SER A 158 2.21 17.26 -14.24
N LYS A 159 3.50 17.52 -14.45
CA LYS A 159 4.55 16.48 -14.48
C LYS A 159 5.62 16.83 -13.45
N PRO A 160 5.97 15.91 -12.54
CA PRO A 160 7.08 16.10 -11.62
C PRO A 160 8.37 16.39 -12.39
N ARG A 161 9.12 17.40 -11.95
CA ARG A 161 10.42 17.80 -12.52
C ARG A 161 11.50 17.67 -11.45
N TYR A 162 12.73 17.37 -11.84
CA TYR A 162 13.85 17.40 -10.90
C TYR A 162 14.04 18.79 -10.34
N GLY A 163 14.00 18.89 -9.01
CA GLY A 163 14.06 20.16 -8.29
C GLY A 163 15.33 20.95 -8.58
N ALA A 164 16.46 20.26 -8.78
CA ALA A 164 17.75 20.87 -9.16
C ALA A 164 17.71 21.60 -10.51
N ASP A 165 16.79 21.22 -11.41
CA ASP A 165 16.63 21.82 -12.73
C ASP A 165 15.45 22.81 -12.80
N VAL A 166 14.71 22.98 -11.70
CA VAL A 166 13.55 23.88 -11.67
C VAL A 166 14.02 25.32 -11.44
N ARG A 167 13.75 26.17 -12.43
CA ARG A 167 13.70 27.62 -12.21
C ARG A 167 12.45 27.94 -11.40
N PHE A 168 12.59 28.05 -10.08
CA PHE A 168 11.48 28.23 -9.16
C PHE A 168 10.62 29.47 -9.44
N GLY A 169 11.16 30.53 -10.08
CA GLY A 169 10.35 31.67 -10.53
C GLY A 169 9.20 31.29 -11.49
N ARG A 170 9.31 30.16 -12.21
CA ARG A 170 8.19 29.62 -13.02
C ARG A 170 7.04 29.07 -12.17
N LEU A 171 7.24 28.90 -10.87
CA LEU A 171 6.25 28.45 -9.89
C LEU A 171 5.71 29.62 -9.06
N ASP A 172 5.99 30.88 -9.40
CA ASP A 172 5.56 32.03 -8.57
C ASP A 172 4.04 32.13 -8.44
N GLY A 173 3.28 31.63 -9.42
CA GLY A 173 1.81 31.53 -9.34
C GLY A 173 1.27 30.29 -8.61
N ALA A 174 2.14 29.36 -8.15
CA ALA A 174 1.73 28.11 -7.55
C ALA A 174 1.14 28.32 -6.14
N LYS A 175 -0.14 28.01 -5.96
CA LYS A 175 -0.78 28.02 -4.64
C LYS A 175 -0.45 26.78 -3.82
N VAL A 176 -0.17 25.66 -4.48
CA VAL A 176 0.28 24.40 -3.85
C VAL A 176 1.34 23.79 -4.74
N ILE A 177 2.48 23.42 -4.14
CA ILE A 177 3.51 22.59 -4.78
C ILE A 177 3.59 21.23 -4.09
N ARG A 178 3.95 20.19 -4.84
CA ARG A 178 4.19 18.84 -4.32
C ARG A 178 5.65 18.50 -4.51
N ILE A 179 6.23 17.92 -3.47
CA ILE A 179 7.64 17.58 -3.38
C ILE A 179 7.76 16.11 -2.99
N GLY A 180 8.63 15.37 -3.66
CA GLY A 180 8.88 13.98 -3.30
C GLY A 180 10.19 13.46 -3.87
N TRP A 181 10.77 12.51 -3.14
CA TRP A 181 11.96 11.78 -3.54
C TRP A 181 11.56 10.39 -3.99
N LEU A 182 12.11 9.96 -5.13
CA LEU A 182 11.96 8.58 -5.58
C LEU A 182 12.90 7.71 -4.76
N ARG A 183 12.38 6.61 -4.24
CA ARG A 183 13.11 5.64 -3.44
C ARG A 183 12.90 4.24 -3.99
N SER A 184 13.94 3.44 -3.94
CA SER A 184 13.95 2.07 -4.42
C SER A 184 14.46 1.17 -3.31
N ASP A 185 13.91 -0.03 -3.22
CA ASP A 185 14.57 -1.08 -2.46
C ASP A 185 15.89 -1.50 -3.17
N PRO A 186 16.81 -2.20 -2.47
CA PRO A 186 18.10 -2.62 -3.04
C PRO A 186 17.98 -3.47 -4.31
N SER A 187 16.96 -4.33 -4.42
CA SER A 187 16.74 -5.16 -5.62
C SER A 187 16.18 -4.36 -6.81
N GLY A 188 15.50 -3.24 -6.55
CA GLY A 188 14.80 -2.46 -7.57
C GLY A 188 13.41 -2.98 -7.93
N GLY A 189 12.91 -3.99 -7.22
CA GLY A 189 11.57 -4.56 -7.41
C GLY A 189 10.42 -3.62 -7.00
N LEU A 190 10.66 -2.77 -6.00
CA LEU A 190 9.75 -1.77 -5.47
C LEU A 190 10.36 -0.37 -5.59
N VAL A 191 9.61 0.51 -6.27
CA VAL A 191 9.93 1.93 -6.35
C VAL A 191 8.78 2.72 -5.75
N ILE A 192 9.08 3.48 -4.70
CA ILE A 192 8.16 4.38 -4.04
C ILE A 192 8.48 5.80 -4.52
N GLY A 193 7.46 6.52 -4.99
CA GLY A 193 7.65 7.84 -5.60
C GLY A 193 6.71 8.90 -5.05
N THR A 194 6.22 9.76 -5.93
CA THR A 194 5.36 10.91 -5.59
C THR A 194 4.00 10.53 -4.99
N SER A 195 3.67 9.23 -4.91
CA SER A 195 2.49 8.71 -4.21
C SER A 195 2.55 8.89 -2.68
N VAL A 196 3.71 9.27 -2.13
CA VAL A 196 3.95 9.57 -0.70
C VAL A 196 4.68 10.91 -0.56
N ALA A 197 4.24 11.88 -1.35
CA ALA A 197 4.82 13.22 -1.38
C ALA A 197 4.34 14.11 -0.24
N VAL A 198 5.05 15.23 -0.05
CA VAL A 198 4.66 16.34 0.82
C VAL A 198 4.17 17.49 -0.05
N GLU A 199 3.01 18.04 0.25
CA GLU A 199 2.46 19.22 -0.40
C GLU A 199 2.75 20.45 0.48
N ILE A 200 3.31 21.51 -0.11
CA ILE A 200 3.43 22.81 0.55
C ILE A 200 2.30 23.70 0.04
N GLU A 201 1.44 24.12 0.96
CA GLU A 201 0.35 25.04 0.70
C GLU A 201 0.75 26.47 1.08
N PHE A 202 0.63 27.41 0.14
CA PHE A 202 0.91 28.82 0.40
C PHE A 202 -0.36 29.53 0.86
N TRP A 203 -0.48 29.72 2.17
CA TRP A 203 -1.64 30.31 2.84
C TRP A 203 -1.55 31.84 2.82
N THR A 204 -2.65 32.51 2.48
CA THR A 204 -2.69 33.97 2.39
C THR A 204 -3.12 34.58 3.72
N ARG A 205 -2.32 35.48 4.27
CA ARG A 205 -2.68 36.29 5.45
C ARG A 205 -3.34 37.61 5.04
N ARG A 206 -4.47 37.94 5.67
CA ARG A 206 -5.14 39.24 5.59
C ARG A 206 -5.58 39.67 6.99
N GLY A 207 -4.86 40.61 7.60
CA GLY A 207 -5.05 40.97 9.00
C GLY A 207 -4.81 39.76 9.91
N ASP A 208 -5.80 39.45 10.76
CA ASP A 208 -5.81 38.27 11.62
C ASP A 208 -6.32 36.99 10.93
N ARG A 209 -6.52 36.98 9.61
CA ARG A 209 -7.10 35.82 8.93
C ARG A 209 -6.09 35.10 8.04
N LEU A 210 -5.85 33.82 8.30
CA LEU A 210 -5.10 32.93 7.41
C LEU A 210 -6.08 32.12 6.57
N THR A 211 -5.90 32.12 5.24
CA THR A 211 -6.77 31.41 4.31
C THR A 211 -5.97 30.47 3.41
N GLY A 212 -6.35 29.20 3.43
CA GLY A 212 -5.76 28.14 2.63
C GLY A 212 -6.12 28.25 1.14
N PRO A 213 -5.23 27.75 0.26
CA PRO A 213 -5.38 27.86 -1.19
C PRO A 213 -6.53 27.04 -1.77
N ARG A 214 -7.04 26.07 -1.01
CA ARG A 214 -8.14 25.17 -1.36
C ARG A 214 -8.90 24.77 -0.09
N HIS A 215 -10.05 24.13 -0.25
CA HIS A 215 -10.71 23.45 0.86
C HIS A 215 -9.81 22.29 1.31
N ASN A 216 -9.60 22.18 2.63
CA ASN A 216 -9.09 20.96 3.24
C ASN A 216 -10.24 20.25 3.97
N ARG A 217 -9.94 19.13 4.62
CA ARG A 217 -10.94 18.25 5.23
C ARG A 217 -11.54 18.78 6.54
N VAL A 218 -11.06 19.92 7.04
CA VAL A 218 -11.48 20.49 8.33
C VAL A 218 -11.97 21.91 8.16
N MET A 219 -11.08 22.85 7.84
CA MET A 219 -11.44 24.26 7.64
C MET A 219 -10.47 24.98 6.70
N ARG A 220 -11.00 25.89 5.87
CA ARG A 220 -10.19 26.64 4.91
C ARG A 220 -9.56 27.91 5.49
N THR A 221 -10.08 28.40 6.60
CA THR A 221 -9.74 29.70 7.16
C THR A 221 -9.66 29.61 8.68
N LEU A 222 -8.62 30.17 9.28
CA LEU A 222 -8.45 30.27 10.73
C LEU A 222 -7.87 31.64 11.12
N SER A 223 -7.89 31.93 12.42
CA SER A 223 -7.20 33.10 12.96
C SER A 223 -5.69 32.92 12.82
N ALA A 224 -4.99 34.01 12.53
CA ALA A 224 -3.55 34.02 12.49
C ALA A 224 -2.92 33.98 13.89
N GLN A 225 -3.73 34.21 14.92
CA GLN A 225 -3.40 34.08 16.34
C GLN A 225 -3.79 32.71 16.94
N SER A 226 -4.44 31.83 16.18
CA SER A 226 -4.78 30.47 16.66
C SER A 226 -3.56 29.79 17.29
N PRO A 227 -3.66 29.25 18.52
CA PRO A 227 -2.50 28.77 19.25
C PRO A 227 -1.82 27.60 18.52
N PRO A 228 -0.48 27.58 18.44
CA PRO A 228 0.24 26.43 17.94
C PRO A 228 0.08 25.25 18.90
N THR A 229 0.02 24.04 18.35
CA THR A 229 0.04 22.78 19.12
C THR A 229 0.81 21.71 18.35
N THR A 230 0.89 20.50 18.88
CA THR A 230 1.44 19.34 18.17
C THR A 230 0.44 18.19 18.14
N ALA A 231 0.42 17.46 17.03
CA ALA A 231 -0.43 16.29 16.85
C ALA A 231 0.36 15.13 16.21
N PRO A 232 0.01 13.87 16.51
CA PRO A 232 0.64 12.72 15.89
C PRO A 232 0.29 12.64 14.40
N LEU A 233 1.14 11.97 13.60
CA LEU A 233 0.95 11.83 12.16
C LEU A 233 -0.44 11.25 11.78
N GLY A 234 -0.98 10.35 12.60
CA GLY A 234 -2.29 9.72 12.43
C GLY A 234 -3.46 10.69 12.27
N VAL A 235 -3.37 11.90 12.87
CA VAL A 235 -4.37 12.96 12.72
C VAL A 235 -4.43 13.47 11.28
N PHE A 236 -3.29 13.53 10.59
CA PHE A 236 -3.22 14.03 9.23
C PHE A 236 -3.42 12.93 8.20
N THR A 237 -3.07 11.69 8.55
CA THR A 237 -3.27 10.55 7.67
C THR A 237 -3.74 9.25 8.34
N GLN A 238 -4.86 8.72 7.82
CA GLN A 238 -5.42 7.43 8.23
C GLN A 238 -4.53 6.24 7.82
N TYR A 239 -3.51 6.49 6.99
CA TYR A 239 -2.53 5.48 6.66
C TYR A 239 -1.59 5.17 7.82
N ALA A 240 -1.29 6.14 8.69
CA ALA A 240 -0.40 5.95 9.84
C ALA A 240 -1.10 5.23 11.01
N GLY A 241 -2.42 5.08 10.97
CA GLY A 241 -3.20 4.49 12.06
C GLY A 241 -3.41 5.44 13.24
N THR A 242 -3.91 4.87 14.33
CA THR A 242 -4.24 5.58 15.58
C THR A 242 -3.14 5.48 16.64
N ALA A 243 -2.19 4.56 16.49
CA ALA A 243 -1.07 4.39 17.42
C ALA A 243 -0.14 5.62 17.37
N ASP A 244 0.27 6.11 18.55
CA ASP A 244 1.31 7.14 18.63
C ASP A 244 2.66 6.48 18.29
N ASP A 245 3.22 6.88 17.16
CA ASP A 245 4.49 6.39 16.62
C ASP A 245 5.67 7.27 17.04
N GLY A 246 5.43 8.25 17.92
CA GLY A 246 6.42 9.24 18.36
C GLY A 246 6.62 10.40 17.40
N VAL A 247 6.04 10.37 16.18
CA VAL A 247 6.17 11.46 15.21
C VAL A 247 5.10 12.51 15.45
N ARG A 248 5.51 13.64 16.05
CA ARG A 248 4.63 14.79 16.32
C ARG A 248 4.90 15.94 15.36
N LEU A 249 3.84 16.49 14.77
CA LEU A 249 3.90 17.61 13.85
C LEU A 249 3.32 18.87 14.48
N ARG A 250 4.02 19.99 14.30
CA ARG A 250 3.48 21.31 14.63
C ARG A 250 2.23 21.58 13.80
N THR A 251 1.15 21.97 14.45
CA THR A 251 -0.15 22.26 13.81
C THR A 251 -0.92 23.34 14.60
N ARG A 252 -2.20 23.52 14.29
CA ARG A 252 -3.16 24.36 15.02
C ARG A 252 -4.24 23.47 15.62
N ALA A 253 -4.76 23.84 16.80
CA ALA A 253 -5.72 23.02 17.55
C ALA A 253 -6.95 22.64 16.70
N GLU A 254 -7.37 23.56 15.84
CA GLU A 254 -8.45 23.38 14.89
C GLU A 254 -8.27 22.19 13.94
N PHE A 255 -7.03 21.83 13.58
CA PHE A 255 -6.76 20.70 12.69
C PHE A 255 -6.64 19.35 13.41
N THR A 256 -6.78 19.34 14.74
CA THR A 256 -6.72 18.13 15.56
C THR A 256 -8.08 17.47 15.78
N VAL A 257 -9.14 18.09 15.26
CA VAL A 257 -10.51 17.56 15.37
C VAL A 257 -10.68 16.31 14.52
N ARG A 258 -11.43 15.36 15.08
CA ARG A 258 -11.84 14.15 14.36
C ARG A 258 -12.72 14.51 13.16
N ARG A 259 -12.50 13.84 12.04
CA ARG A 259 -13.30 13.98 10.82
C ARG A 259 -14.33 12.86 10.70
N ALA A 260 -15.47 13.16 10.09
CA ALA A 260 -16.55 12.18 9.89
C ALA A 260 -16.16 11.01 8.99
N ASP A 261 -15.08 11.13 8.20
CA ASP A 261 -14.57 10.09 7.31
C ASP A 261 -13.46 9.22 7.93
N GLU A 262 -13.19 9.36 9.23
CA GLU A 262 -12.13 8.64 9.95
C GLU A 262 -12.63 7.42 10.73
N VAL A 263 -11.85 6.35 10.61
CA VAL A 263 -11.96 5.17 11.47
C VAL A 263 -11.10 5.42 12.71
N ASP A 264 -11.70 5.27 13.88
CA ASP A 264 -11.09 5.55 15.19
C ASP A 264 -11.13 4.37 16.17
N PHE A 265 -11.69 3.23 15.75
CA PHE A 265 -11.67 2.00 16.51
C PHE A 265 -10.45 1.15 16.17
N ASP A 266 -10.06 0.31 17.13
CA ASP A 266 -8.96 -0.65 16.97
C ASP A 266 -9.28 -1.67 15.88
N ILE A 267 -8.30 -1.94 15.01
CA ILE A 267 -8.40 -2.99 14.00
C ILE A 267 -7.21 -3.95 14.09
N ASP A 268 -7.50 -5.23 14.28
CA ASP A 268 -6.50 -6.29 14.22
C ASP A 268 -6.43 -6.95 12.83
N ALA A 269 -5.32 -7.62 12.56
CA ALA A 269 -5.21 -8.57 11.44
C ALA A 269 -5.18 -9.99 11.99
N VAL A 270 -5.93 -10.90 11.38
CA VAL A 270 -5.87 -12.33 11.69
C VAL A 270 -5.34 -13.06 10.46
N CYS A 271 -4.16 -13.66 10.55
CA CYS A 271 -3.52 -14.40 9.47
C CYS A 271 -3.69 -15.90 9.71
N LEU A 272 -4.17 -16.62 8.69
CA LEU A 272 -4.22 -18.07 8.71
C LEU A 272 -3.01 -18.66 7.99
N ASP A 273 -2.40 -19.66 8.60
CA ASP A 273 -1.29 -20.43 8.07
C ASP A 273 -1.66 -21.91 8.14
N ALA A 274 -1.93 -22.54 6.98
CA ALA A 274 -2.29 -23.95 6.93
C ALA A 274 -1.05 -24.84 6.75
N PRO A 275 -1.00 -26.04 7.35
CA PRO A 275 -0.03 -27.07 7.03
C PRO A 275 -0.13 -27.44 5.56
N GLY A 276 1.03 -27.57 4.91
CA GLY A 276 1.12 -27.84 3.49
C GLY A 276 1.17 -26.57 2.64
N ASP A 277 0.89 -25.38 3.18
CA ASP A 277 1.16 -24.14 2.47
C ASP A 277 2.66 -23.84 2.38
N ASP A 278 3.00 -23.05 1.36
CA ASP A 278 4.36 -22.58 1.15
C ASP A 278 4.73 -21.52 2.21
N PRO A 279 5.82 -21.70 2.99
CA PRO A 279 6.23 -20.73 4.01
C PRO A 279 6.45 -19.31 3.47
N GLU A 280 6.74 -19.15 2.18
CA GLU A 280 6.88 -17.84 1.54
C GLU A 280 5.55 -17.08 1.49
N LEU A 281 4.39 -17.77 1.47
CA LEU A 281 3.07 -17.12 1.52
C LEU A 281 2.85 -16.41 2.86
N LEU A 282 3.19 -17.05 3.98
CA LEU A 282 3.10 -16.43 5.30
C LEU A 282 4.05 -15.22 5.40
N ARG A 283 5.31 -15.39 4.97
CA ARG A 283 6.28 -14.29 4.95
C ARG A 283 5.77 -13.11 4.12
N ALA A 284 5.26 -13.36 2.92
CA ALA A 284 4.70 -12.33 2.06
C ALA A 284 3.46 -11.65 2.67
N THR A 285 2.62 -12.40 3.38
CA THR A 285 1.45 -11.86 4.10
C THR A 285 1.89 -10.85 5.16
N LEU A 286 2.83 -11.24 6.04
CA LEU A 286 3.38 -10.38 7.09
C LEU A 286 4.09 -9.15 6.53
N ARG A 287 4.89 -9.30 5.47
CA ARG A 287 5.50 -8.17 4.76
C ARG A 287 4.48 -7.25 4.11
N SER A 288 3.38 -7.79 3.56
CA SER A 288 2.30 -6.99 2.99
C SER A 288 1.57 -6.16 4.05
N LEU A 289 1.35 -6.71 5.24
CA LEU A 289 0.76 -5.99 6.38
C LEU A 289 1.68 -4.85 6.83
N HIS A 290 2.96 -5.15 7.05
CA HIS A 290 3.96 -4.14 7.43
C HIS A 290 4.06 -3.01 6.40
N GLN A 291 4.11 -3.34 5.11
CA GLN A 291 4.26 -2.34 4.05
C GLN A 291 2.97 -1.57 3.76
N TYR A 292 1.79 -2.20 3.84
CA TYR A 292 0.55 -1.67 3.26
C TYR A 292 -0.63 -1.51 4.22
N ALA A 293 -0.54 -1.97 5.47
CA ALA A 293 -1.54 -1.72 6.51
C ALA A 293 -0.92 -1.48 7.89
N PRO A 294 -0.07 -0.44 8.04
CA PRO A 294 0.55 -0.12 9.33
C PRO A 294 -0.44 0.44 10.36
N TRP A 295 -1.70 0.67 9.98
CA TRP A 295 -2.80 1.02 10.88
C TRP A 295 -3.36 -0.17 11.67
N THR A 296 -2.90 -1.39 11.40
CA THR A 296 -3.28 -2.57 12.19
C THR A 296 -2.64 -2.50 13.57
N ARG A 297 -3.46 -2.69 14.61
CA ARG A 297 -3.02 -2.62 16.00
C ARG A 297 -2.21 -3.84 16.40
N ARG A 298 -2.69 -5.03 16.04
CA ARG A 298 -2.04 -6.31 16.33
C ARG A 298 -2.32 -7.34 15.23
N ILE A 299 -1.35 -8.20 14.99
CA ILE A 299 -1.46 -9.38 14.13
C ILE A 299 -1.64 -10.63 15.00
N HIS A 300 -2.67 -11.41 14.73
CA HIS A 300 -2.90 -12.73 15.29
C HIS A 300 -2.60 -13.77 14.21
N LEU A 301 -1.50 -14.49 14.34
CA LEU A 301 -1.16 -15.61 13.46
C LEU A 301 -1.74 -16.89 14.03
N LEU A 302 -2.65 -17.53 13.30
CA LEU A 302 -3.17 -18.85 13.65
C LEU A 302 -2.49 -19.88 12.78
N THR A 303 -1.82 -20.82 13.42
CA THR A 303 -1.08 -21.88 12.74
C THR A 303 -1.32 -23.21 13.44
N THR A 304 -1.36 -24.29 12.67
CA THR A 304 -1.44 -25.66 13.21
C THR A 304 -0.10 -26.40 13.08
N ARG A 305 0.94 -25.71 12.60
CA ARG A 305 2.32 -26.20 12.53
C ARG A 305 3.22 -25.43 13.50
N GLU A 306 4.45 -25.91 13.64
CA GLU A 306 5.47 -25.17 14.38
C GLU A 306 5.77 -23.83 13.69
N ALA A 307 6.04 -22.80 14.49
CA ALA A 307 6.40 -21.48 14.00
C ALA A 307 7.70 -21.60 13.17
N PRO A 308 7.76 -20.97 11.98
CA PRO A 308 8.99 -20.98 11.19
C PRO A 308 10.19 -20.41 11.97
N ASP A 309 11.37 -20.96 11.71
CA ASP A 309 12.66 -20.53 12.25
C ASP A 309 13.00 -19.07 11.99
N TRP A 310 12.54 -18.51 10.89
CA TRP A 310 12.74 -17.11 10.53
C TRP A 310 11.81 -16.14 11.27
N LEU A 311 10.74 -16.64 11.91
CA LEU A 311 9.75 -15.79 12.58
C LEU A 311 10.34 -15.28 13.90
N ALA A 312 10.32 -13.96 14.07
CA ALA A 312 10.75 -13.29 15.29
C ALA A 312 9.56 -13.04 16.22
N GLU A 313 9.84 -13.05 17.53
CA GLU A 313 8.89 -12.56 18.51
C GLU A 313 8.75 -11.04 18.41
N HIS A 314 7.53 -10.52 18.52
CA HIS A 314 7.28 -9.09 18.44
C HIS A 314 6.01 -8.70 19.22
N PRO A 315 5.98 -7.57 19.97
CA PRO A 315 4.81 -7.19 20.78
C PRO A 315 3.49 -7.03 19.99
N ALA A 316 3.59 -6.66 18.72
CA ALA A 316 2.46 -6.52 17.80
C ALA A 316 2.06 -7.82 17.07
N LEU A 317 2.77 -8.94 17.26
CA LEU A 317 2.47 -10.25 16.68
C LEU A 317 2.19 -11.28 17.78
N ARG A 318 1.01 -11.90 17.76
CA ARG A 318 0.66 -13.03 18.63
C ARG A 318 0.50 -14.29 17.80
N VAL A 319 1.30 -15.30 18.09
CA VAL A 319 1.21 -16.63 17.46
C VAL A 319 0.32 -17.52 18.31
N HIS A 320 -0.72 -18.09 17.69
CA HIS A 320 -1.68 -19.01 18.31
C HIS A 320 -1.51 -20.36 17.63
N ARG A 321 -0.91 -21.32 18.34
CA ARG A 321 -0.84 -22.71 17.88
C ARG A 321 -2.18 -23.39 18.17
N VAL A 322 -2.81 -23.91 17.14
CA VAL A 322 -4.12 -24.59 17.25
C VAL A 322 -3.93 -26.08 17.00
N GLU A 323 -4.42 -26.89 17.92
CA GLU A 323 -4.54 -28.33 17.74
C GLU A 323 -5.91 -28.63 17.15
N LEU A 324 -5.93 -29.36 16.03
CA LEU A 324 -7.16 -29.74 15.36
C LEU A 324 -7.60 -31.14 15.79
N PRO A 325 -8.88 -31.35 16.12
CA PRO A 325 -9.41 -32.69 16.34
C PRO A 325 -9.28 -33.56 15.09
N ALA A 326 -9.32 -34.88 15.27
CA ALA A 326 -9.31 -35.81 14.15
C ALA A 326 -10.43 -35.48 13.15
N GLY A 327 -10.10 -35.52 11.85
CA GLY A 327 -11.04 -35.21 10.76
C GLY A 327 -11.28 -33.71 10.49
N HIS A 328 -10.78 -32.81 11.34
CA HIS A 328 -10.84 -31.37 11.09
C HIS A 328 -9.70 -30.93 10.18
N ARG A 329 -9.98 -29.94 9.35
CA ARG A 329 -9.02 -29.35 8.42
C ARG A 329 -8.50 -28.02 8.94
N PRO A 330 -7.31 -27.57 8.48
CA PRO A 330 -6.73 -26.27 8.81
C PRO A 330 -7.70 -25.11 8.67
N GLU A 331 -8.61 -25.16 7.69
CA GLU A 331 -9.55 -24.08 7.41
C GLU A 331 -10.63 -23.94 8.49
N ASP A 332 -10.89 -24.99 9.27
CA ASP A 332 -11.93 -25.05 10.30
C ASP A 332 -11.63 -24.16 11.51
N VAL A 333 -10.39 -23.69 11.67
CA VAL A 333 -10.02 -22.70 12.69
C VAL A 333 -10.80 -21.38 12.56
N ARG A 334 -11.44 -21.14 11.40
CA ARG A 334 -12.32 -19.98 11.15
C ARG A 334 -13.51 -19.89 12.10
N ALA A 335 -14.02 -21.03 12.56
CA ALA A 335 -15.11 -21.05 13.53
C ALA A 335 -14.65 -20.47 14.90
N GLY A 336 -13.38 -20.68 15.26
CA GLY A 336 -12.83 -20.29 16.56
C GLY A 336 -12.28 -18.86 16.65
N LEU A 337 -12.36 -18.04 15.61
CA LEU A 337 -11.69 -16.73 15.58
C LEU A 337 -12.09 -15.81 16.74
N HIS A 338 -13.35 -15.87 17.18
CA HIS A 338 -13.87 -15.03 18.25
C HIS A 338 -13.28 -15.35 19.64
N LEU A 339 -12.66 -16.53 19.79
CA LEU A 339 -12.02 -17.03 21.01
C LEU A 339 -10.60 -16.49 21.21
N LEU A 340 -10.03 -15.83 20.19
CA LEU A 340 -8.65 -15.32 20.25
C LEU A 340 -8.47 -14.28 21.37
N PRO A 341 -7.55 -14.50 22.33
CA PRO A 341 -7.36 -13.59 23.45
C PRO A 341 -6.92 -12.19 23.01
N GLY A 342 -7.72 -11.20 23.38
CA GLY A 342 -7.44 -9.78 23.11
C GLY A 342 -7.69 -9.34 21.67
N LEU A 343 -8.43 -10.12 20.87
CA LEU A 343 -8.90 -9.74 19.54
C LEU A 343 -9.88 -8.56 19.62
N ALA A 344 -9.64 -7.53 18.80
CA ALA A 344 -10.51 -6.37 18.64
C ALA A 344 -11.89 -6.74 18.07
N GLU A 345 -12.89 -5.89 18.29
CA GLU A 345 -14.22 -6.09 17.68
C GLU A 345 -14.12 -6.06 16.15
N HIS A 346 -13.29 -5.19 15.59
CA HIS A 346 -13.04 -5.09 14.16
C HIS A 346 -11.70 -5.73 13.82
N PHE A 347 -11.70 -6.65 12.84
CA PHE A 347 -10.45 -7.23 12.37
C PHE A 347 -10.54 -7.61 10.90
N VAL A 348 -9.39 -7.70 10.22
CA VAL A 348 -9.31 -8.20 8.85
C VAL A 348 -8.75 -9.62 8.89
N LEU A 349 -9.52 -10.58 8.42
CA LEU A 349 -9.08 -11.95 8.21
C LEU A 349 -8.30 -12.04 6.90
N PHE A 350 -7.11 -12.60 6.97
CA PHE A 350 -6.25 -12.98 5.85
C PHE A 350 -6.22 -14.51 5.79
N PRO A 351 -7.02 -15.13 4.90
CA PRO A 351 -6.84 -16.53 4.54
C PRO A 351 -5.40 -16.82 4.13
N ALA A 352 -5.00 -18.09 4.17
CA ALA A 352 -3.68 -18.46 3.70
C ALA A 352 -3.47 -18.02 2.24
N GLY A 353 -2.31 -17.43 1.96
CA GLY A 353 -1.99 -16.85 0.65
C GLY A 353 -2.71 -15.54 0.32
N ALA A 354 -3.42 -14.91 1.27
CA ALA A 354 -4.04 -13.61 1.09
C ALA A 354 -3.07 -12.48 1.48
N MET A 355 -2.93 -11.46 0.62
CA MET A 355 -2.06 -10.31 0.87
C MET A 355 -2.69 -9.00 0.41
N LEU A 356 -2.15 -7.89 0.90
CA LEU A 356 -2.40 -6.57 0.33
C LEU A 356 -1.49 -6.32 -0.87
N GLY A 357 -2.03 -5.91 -2.01
CA GLY A 357 -1.25 -5.58 -3.21
C GLY A 357 -0.80 -4.12 -3.29
N GLN A 358 -1.40 -3.24 -2.48
CA GLN A 358 -1.03 -1.83 -2.41
C GLN A 358 -1.40 -1.26 -1.05
N ARG A 359 -0.91 -0.05 -0.74
CA ARG A 359 -1.31 0.74 0.43
C ARG A 359 -2.83 0.72 0.63
N ALA A 360 -3.28 0.10 1.71
CA ALA A 360 -4.66 0.08 2.14
C ALA A 360 -4.86 1.05 3.30
N LYS A 361 -6.07 1.55 3.45
CA LYS A 361 -6.50 2.29 4.65
C LYS A 361 -7.63 1.51 5.31
N PRO A 362 -7.97 1.79 6.58
CA PRO A 362 -9.12 1.17 7.24
C PRO A 362 -10.40 1.24 6.42
N HIS A 363 -10.62 2.35 5.69
CA HIS A 363 -11.82 2.57 4.88
C HIS A 363 -12.02 1.56 3.73
N LEU A 364 -10.99 0.80 3.36
CA LEU A 364 -11.10 -0.28 2.38
C LEU A 364 -11.98 -1.41 2.92
N PHE A 365 -11.91 -1.66 4.23
CA PHE A 365 -12.54 -2.78 4.91
C PHE A 365 -13.72 -2.34 5.79
N PHE A 366 -13.68 -1.12 6.32
CA PHE A 366 -14.70 -0.62 7.24
C PHE A 366 -15.21 0.76 6.83
N THR A 367 -16.38 1.12 7.31
CA THR A 367 -16.83 2.52 7.34
C THR A 367 -16.38 3.21 8.63
N PRO A 368 -16.38 4.55 8.69
CA PRO A 368 -16.15 5.29 9.93
C PRO A 368 -17.08 4.89 11.09
N PHE A 369 -18.27 4.34 10.77
CA PHE A 369 -19.27 3.89 11.74
C PHE A 369 -19.15 2.40 12.09
N GLY A 370 -18.09 1.71 11.65
CA GLY A 370 -17.83 0.31 12.01
C GLY A 370 -18.53 -0.74 11.14
N HIS A 371 -19.32 -0.34 10.13
CA HIS A 371 -19.88 -1.27 9.14
C HIS A 371 -18.79 -1.90 8.27
N LEU A 372 -18.97 -3.16 7.89
CA LEU A 372 -18.07 -3.91 7.01
C LEU A 372 -18.24 -3.49 5.55
N ARG A 373 -17.16 -3.57 4.77
CA ARG A 373 -17.20 -3.54 3.30
C ARG A 373 -17.03 -4.94 2.75
N LEU A 374 -18.08 -5.41 2.07
CA LEU A 374 -18.11 -6.75 1.48
C LEU A 374 -17.59 -6.73 0.05
N PHE A 375 -16.84 -7.74 -0.33
CA PHE A 375 -16.38 -7.94 -1.70
C PHE A 375 -17.10 -9.15 -2.29
N THR A 376 -18.24 -8.93 -2.94
CA THR A 376 -19.04 -9.99 -3.55
C THR A 376 -18.46 -10.44 -4.89
N ALA A 377 -18.56 -11.73 -5.19
CA ALA A 377 -18.27 -12.25 -6.53
C ALA A 377 -19.42 -11.88 -7.48
N GLU A 378 -19.10 -11.75 -8.77
CA GLU A 378 -20.15 -11.64 -9.79
C GLU A 378 -20.81 -13.02 -9.92
N PRO A 379 -22.15 -13.12 -9.84
CA PRO A 379 -22.82 -14.39 -10.01
C PRO A 379 -22.61 -14.93 -11.43
N ASP A 380 -21.95 -16.08 -11.55
CA ASP A 380 -21.71 -16.74 -12.83
C ASP A 380 -22.48 -18.05 -12.99
N GLY A 381 -23.26 -18.43 -11.96
CA GLY A 381 -24.10 -19.63 -11.95
C GLY A 381 -23.33 -20.89 -11.56
N SER A 382 -22.05 -20.78 -11.22
CA SER A 382 -21.26 -21.89 -10.68
C SER A 382 -21.48 -22.12 -9.18
N GLU A 383 -22.21 -21.22 -8.52
CA GLU A 383 -22.53 -21.33 -7.10
C GLU A 383 -23.46 -22.50 -6.80
N SER A 384 -23.11 -23.30 -5.79
CA SER A 384 -24.01 -24.35 -5.30
C SER A 384 -25.17 -23.73 -4.50
N PRO A 385 -26.45 -23.98 -4.88
CA PRO A 385 -27.59 -23.53 -4.09
C PRO A 385 -27.65 -24.23 -2.73
N ASP A 386 -27.15 -25.47 -2.65
CA ASP A 386 -27.21 -26.34 -1.48
C ASP A 386 -26.03 -26.14 -0.51
N ALA A 387 -25.27 -25.05 -0.67
CA ALA A 387 -24.14 -24.77 0.20
C ALA A 387 -24.62 -24.59 1.66
N PRO A 388 -24.03 -25.28 2.66
CA PRO A 388 -24.55 -25.30 4.03
C PRO A 388 -24.73 -23.92 4.67
N TRP A 389 -23.83 -22.99 4.35
CA TRP A 389 -23.91 -21.61 4.85
C TRP A 389 -25.14 -20.84 4.33
N ARG A 390 -25.71 -21.24 3.19
CA ARG A 390 -26.94 -20.66 2.65
C ARG A 390 -28.17 -21.16 3.38
N ALA A 391 -28.20 -22.44 3.74
CA ALA A 391 -29.26 -22.99 4.58
C ALA A 391 -29.31 -22.30 5.94
N VAL A 392 -28.15 -21.94 6.51
CA VAL A 392 -28.07 -21.12 7.72
C VAL A 392 -28.70 -19.74 7.50
N LEU A 393 -28.33 -19.03 6.41
CA LEU A 393 -28.92 -17.71 6.13
C LEU A 393 -30.43 -17.76 5.89
N GLU A 394 -30.92 -18.81 5.22
CA GLU A 394 -32.35 -19.02 5.00
C GLU A 394 -33.08 -19.26 6.33
N ALA A 395 -32.53 -20.11 7.19
CA ALA A 395 -33.12 -20.38 8.50
C ALA A 395 -33.15 -19.15 9.42
N GLU A 396 -32.09 -18.33 9.41
CA GLU A 396 -31.97 -17.17 10.29
C GLU A 396 -32.73 -15.94 9.79
N PHE A 397 -32.79 -15.74 8.48
CA PHE A 397 -33.30 -14.49 7.88
C PHE A 397 -34.47 -14.68 6.90
N GLY A 398 -34.88 -15.91 6.62
CA GLY A 398 -35.93 -16.22 5.64
C GLY A 398 -35.55 -15.81 4.21
N ARG A 399 -34.25 -15.71 3.91
CA ARG A 399 -33.72 -15.24 2.62
C ARG A 399 -32.47 -16.02 2.23
N THR A 400 -32.37 -16.36 0.95
CA THR A 400 -31.15 -16.87 0.33
C THR A 400 -30.43 -15.75 -0.43
N VAL A 401 -29.14 -15.96 -0.72
CA VAL A 401 -28.31 -15.01 -1.47
C VAL A 401 -27.92 -15.59 -2.81
N ALA A 402 -27.85 -14.78 -3.88
CA ALA A 402 -27.54 -15.29 -5.21
C ALA A 402 -26.05 -15.65 -5.38
N GLY A 403 -25.14 -14.77 -4.95
CA GLY A 403 -23.70 -14.92 -5.18
C GLY A 403 -22.89 -15.40 -3.97
N THR A 404 -21.58 -15.51 -4.15
CA THR A 404 -20.58 -15.76 -3.08
C THR A 404 -19.82 -14.48 -2.75
N VAL A 405 -18.91 -14.54 -1.78
CA VAL A 405 -17.88 -13.50 -1.61
C VAL A 405 -16.62 -13.89 -2.36
N ARG A 406 -15.84 -12.90 -2.79
CA ARG A 406 -14.57 -13.12 -3.47
C ARG A 406 -13.54 -13.64 -2.47
N PRO A 407 -12.59 -14.50 -2.86
CA PRO A 407 -11.55 -14.95 -1.93
C PRO A 407 -10.61 -13.80 -1.51
N GLY A 408 -9.81 -14.02 -0.47
CA GLY A 408 -8.80 -13.07 -0.01
C GLY A 408 -9.18 -12.37 1.29
N PRO A 409 -8.62 -11.16 1.55
CA PRO A 409 -8.82 -10.49 2.84
C PRO A 409 -10.26 -9.99 3.05
N HIS A 410 -10.84 -10.30 4.21
CA HIS A 410 -12.20 -9.92 4.59
C HIS A 410 -12.24 -9.15 5.91
N ALA A 411 -13.03 -8.08 5.95
CA ALA A 411 -13.37 -7.39 7.19
C ALA A 411 -14.31 -8.27 8.02
N ARG A 412 -14.10 -8.36 9.33
CA ARG A 412 -14.87 -9.21 10.24
C ARG A 412 -15.22 -8.46 11.52
N LEU A 413 -16.27 -8.95 12.17
CA LEU A 413 -16.73 -8.52 13.48
C LEU A 413 -16.60 -9.69 14.43
N ARG A 414 -15.98 -9.47 15.59
CA ARG A 414 -15.80 -10.50 16.62
C ARG A 414 -17.15 -10.93 17.17
N SER A 415 -18.02 -9.97 17.51
CA SER A 415 -19.39 -10.23 17.98
C SER A 415 -20.23 -11.11 17.05
N LEU A 416 -20.00 -11.01 15.74
CA LEU A 416 -20.73 -11.78 14.73
C LEU A 416 -20.09 -13.13 14.40
N SER A 417 -18.82 -13.32 14.80
CA SER A 417 -18.09 -14.57 14.53
C SER A 417 -18.49 -15.71 15.47
N ALA A 418 -18.98 -15.41 16.68
CA ALA A 418 -19.52 -16.42 17.60
C ALA A 418 -20.84 -17.05 17.09
N PRO A 419 -21.92 -16.29 16.83
CA PRO A 419 -23.17 -16.88 16.34
C PRO A 419 -23.01 -17.57 14.99
N SER A 420 -22.13 -17.06 14.11
CA SER A 420 -21.81 -17.72 12.84
C SER A 420 -21.19 -19.11 13.05
N ALA A 421 -20.34 -19.27 14.07
CA ALA A 421 -19.67 -20.53 14.38
C ALA A 421 -20.62 -21.55 15.01
N ASP A 422 -21.58 -21.10 15.81
CA ASP A 422 -22.61 -21.97 16.41
C ASP A 422 -23.53 -22.57 15.35
N ARG A 423 -23.84 -21.81 14.28
CA ARG A 423 -24.75 -22.26 13.21
C ARG A 423 -24.07 -23.01 12.08
N LEU A 424 -22.83 -22.67 11.77
CA LEU A 424 -22.00 -23.43 10.84
C LEU A 424 -20.79 -23.95 11.62
N PRO A 425 -20.88 -25.16 12.19
CA PRO A 425 -19.80 -25.72 12.97
C PRO A 425 -18.56 -26.05 12.10
N PRO A 426 -17.39 -26.24 12.73
CA PRO A 426 -16.21 -26.80 12.07
C PRO A 426 -16.52 -28.06 11.23
N GLY A 427 -15.79 -28.25 10.13
CA GLY A 427 -15.92 -29.44 9.28
C GLY A 427 -16.97 -29.33 8.17
N ALA A 428 -17.53 -28.13 7.94
CA ALA A 428 -18.44 -27.89 6.82
C ALA A 428 -17.82 -28.34 5.49
N PRO A 429 -18.60 -29.02 4.62
CA PRO A 429 -18.11 -29.49 3.33
C PRO A 429 -17.67 -28.30 2.47
N ARG A 430 -16.56 -28.52 1.75
CA ARG A 430 -15.97 -27.54 0.83
C ARG A 430 -15.87 -28.14 -0.56
N THR A 431 -15.98 -27.31 -1.57
CA THR A 431 -15.64 -27.61 -2.96
C THR A 431 -14.12 -27.62 -3.16
N ASP A 432 -13.65 -28.09 -4.31
CA ASP A 432 -12.24 -27.98 -4.69
C ASP A 432 -11.80 -26.52 -4.88
N ALA A 433 -12.69 -25.66 -5.40
CA ALA A 433 -12.42 -24.25 -5.58
C ALA A 433 -12.19 -23.53 -4.23
N GLU A 434 -12.99 -23.85 -3.21
CA GLU A 434 -12.85 -23.31 -1.85
C GLU A 434 -11.58 -23.81 -1.17
N ARG A 435 -11.27 -25.12 -1.29
CA ARG A 435 -9.99 -25.69 -0.80
C ARG A 435 -8.77 -25.03 -1.43
N SER A 436 -8.85 -24.73 -2.73
CA SER A 436 -7.76 -24.12 -3.47
C SER A 436 -7.54 -22.63 -3.16
N GLY A 437 -8.42 -22.00 -2.37
CA GLY A 437 -8.44 -20.56 -2.12
C GLY A 437 -8.88 -19.72 -3.33
N LEU A 438 -9.40 -20.33 -4.41
CA LEU A 438 -9.95 -19.61 -5.56
C LEU A 438 -11.41 -19.19 -5.37
N ALA A 439 -12.11 -19.82 -4.44
CA ALA A 439 -13.39 -19.37 -3.91
C ALA A 439 -13.23 -19.06 -2.42
N ALA A 440 -14.10 -18.21 -1.88
CA ALA A 440 -14.11 -17.90 -0.46
C ALA A 440 -14.64 -19.08 0.37
N ASP A 441 -14.11 -19.24 1.58
CA ASP A 441 -14.53 -20.30 2.50
C ASP A 441 -16.01 -20.14 2.92
N PRO A 442 -16.75 -21.22 3.18
CA PRO A 442 -18.13 -21.16 3.69
C PRO A 442 -18.32 -20.27 4.92
N HIS A 443 -17.40 -20.27 5.88
CA HIS A 443 -17.49 -19.39 7.06
C HIS A 443 -17.22 -17.92 6.72
N ASP A 444 -16.51 -17.65 5.63
CA ASP A 444 -16.30 -16.30 5.10
C ASP A 444 -17.57 -15.81 4.39
N CYS A 445 -18.17 -16.64 3.54
CA CYS A 445 -19.46 -16.36 2.94
C CYS A 445 -20.55 -16.09 4.00
N LEU A 446 -20.70 -16.98 4.98
CA LEU A 446 -21.71 -16.87 6.03
C LEU A 446 -21.61 -15.53 6.77
N HIS A 447 -20.43 -15.22 7.30
CA HIS A 447 -20.24 -14.03 8.13
C HIS A 447 -20.49 -12.73 7.35
N GLN A 448 -19.98 -12.64 6.11
CA GLN A 448 -20.18 -11.45 5.30
C GLN A 448 -21.67 -11.22 5.04
N TYR A 449 -22.39 -12.25 4.58
CA TYR A 449 -23.81 -12.11 4.27
C TYR A 449 -24.70 -11.97 5.51
N TRP A 450 -24.31 -12.55 6.64
CA TRP A 450 -24.97 -12.31 7.92
C TRP A 450 -24.80 -10.86 8.36
N ALA A 451 -23.59 -10.30 8.28
CA ALA A 451 -23.36 -8.89 8.54
C ALA A 451 -24.21 -8.00 7.62
N TYR A 452 -24.34 -8.35 6.34
CA TYR A 452 -25.22 -7.65 5.41
C TYR A 452 -26.70 -7.73 5.83
N ALA A 453 -27.18 -8.91 6.21
CA ALA A 453 -28.56 -9.14 6.65
C ALA A 453 -28.91 -8.33 7.92
N GLU A 454 -27.97 -8.17 8.86
CA GLU A 454 -28.13 -7.34 10.06
C GLU A 454 -27.93 -5.82 9.80
N GLY A 455 -27.69 -5.41 8.55
CA GLY A 455 -27.40 -4.02 8.22
C GLY A 455 -26.03 -3.52 8.70
N ARG A 456 -25.16 -4.44 9.14
CA ARG A 456 -23.77 -4.20 9.58
C ARG A 456 -22.76 -4.32 8.43
N GLY A 457 -23.20 -4.75 7.25
CA GLY A 457 -22.40 -4.95 6.05
C GLY A 457 -22.89 -4.10 4.88
N LEU A 458 -21.97 -3.48 4.16
CA LEU A 458 -22.24 -2.64 3.00
C LEU A 458 -21.42 -3.10 1.78
N PRO A 459 -21.92 -2.92 0.54
CA PRO A 459 -21.14 -3.20 -0.65
C PRO A 459 -19.82 -2.43 -0.69
N GLY A 460 -18.74 -3.17 -0.89
CA GLY A 460 -17.38 -2.68 -1.11
C GLY A 460 -16.92 -2.97 -2.53
N ALA A 461 -15.90 -2.24 -2.97
CA ALA A 461 -15.26 -2.48 -4.26
C ALA A 461 -13.75 -2.42 -4.11
N ALA A 462 -13.09 -3.50 -4.49
CA ALA A 462 -11.63 -3.59 -4.53
C ALA A 462 -11.20 -4.41 -5.74
N ARG A 463 -10.10 -4.00 -6.37
CA ARG A 463 -9.46 -4.83 -7.39
C ARG A 463 -8.71 -5.96 -6.68
N LEU A 464 -9.29 -7.14 -6.66
CA LEU A 464 -8.64 -8.38 -6.21
C LEU A 464 -8.12 -9.17 -7.42
N LEU A 465 -6.94 -9.77 -7.28
CA LEU A 465 -6.42 -10.79 -8.18
C LEU A 465 -6.21 -12.09 -7.39
N ALA A 466 -6.95 -13.13 -7.77
CA ALA A 466 -6.75 -14.49 -7.27
C ALA A 466 -6.04 -15.33 -8.35
N LEU A 467 -4.99 -16.05 -7.97
CA LEU A 467 -4.18 -16.84 -8.90
C LEU A 467 -3.66 -18.11 -8.21
N ARG A 468 -4.03 -19.27 -8.75
CA ARG A 468 -3.29 -20.51 -8.47
C ARG A 468 -1.97 -20.53 -9.23
N ALA A 469 -0.96 -21.15 -8.63
CA ALA A 469 0.36 -21.29 -9.24
C ALA A 469 0.32 -22.01 -10.60
N ASP A 470 -0.50 -23.06 -10.72
CA ASP A 470 -0.68 -23.90 -11.91
C ASP A 470 -1.64 -23.33 -12.97
N ALA A 471 -2.22 -22.15 -12.74
CA ALA A 471 -3.23 -21.61 -13.63
C ALA A 471 -2.68 -21.32 -15.05
N PRO A 472 -3.49 -21.49 -16.11
CA PRO A 472 -3.10 -21.14 -17.46
C PRO A 472 -2.57 -19.71 -17.57
N PHE A 473 -1.43 -19.54 -18.25
CA PHE A 473 -0.74 -18.27 -18.42
C PHE A 473 -0.34 -17.56 -17.10
N ALA A 474 -0.16 -18.30 -16.00
CA ALA A 474 0.24 -17.74 -14.70
C ALA A 474 1.44 -16.79 -14.82
N ALA A 475 2.52 -17.19 -15.51
CA ALA A 475 3.70 -16.35 -15.71
C ALA A 475 3.39 -14.95 -16.31
N ALA A 476 2.51 -14.88 -17.33
CA ALA A 476 2.11 -13.60 -17.92
C ALA A 476 1.26 -12.76 -16.96
N ARG A 477 0.44 -13.41 -16.12
CA ARG A 477 -0.36 -12.75 -15.08
C ARG A 477 0.53 -12.21 -13.96
N LEU A 478 1.51 -12.99 -13.48
CA LEU A 478 2.52 -12.58 -12.49
C LEU A 478 3.30 -11.35 -12.98
N ALA A 479 3.84 -11.40 -14.21
CA ALA A 479 4.58 -10.29 -14.80
C ALA A 479 3.72 -9.02 -14.96
N ARG A 480 2.44 -9.18 -15.33
CA ARG A 480 1.49 -8.06 -15.39
C ARG A 480 1.19 -7.48 -14.02
N MET A 481 1.10 -8.32 -13.00
CA MET A 481 0.84 -7.91 -11.62
C MET A 481 2.00 -7.09 -11.07
N LEU A 482 3.25 -7.55 -11.22
CA LEU A 482 4.44 -6.81 -10.83
C LEU A 482 4.58 -5.49 -11.59
N ALA A 483 4.20 -5.49 -12.88
CA ALA A 483 4.26 -4.31 -13.73
C ALA A 483 3.24 -3.22 -13.36
N ARG A 484 2.04 -3.62 -12.91
CA ARG A 484 0.92 -2.68 -12.66
C ARG A 484 0.78 -2.31 -11.19
N ARG A 485 1.00 -3.27 -10.28
CA ARG A 485 0.77 -3.14 -8.84
C ARG A 485 -0.55 -2.41 -8.51
N ASP A 486 -1.60 -2.72 -9.26
CA ASP A 486 -2.87 -1.99 -9.22
C ASP A 486 -4.01 -2.74 -8.53
N ALA A 487 -3.77 -3.99 -8.13
CA ALA A 487 -4.67 -4.76 -7.29
C ALA A 487 -4.50 -4.38 -5.83
N ALA A 488 -5.60 -4.13 -5.12
CA ALA A 488 -5.59 -3.84 -3.69
C ALA A 488 -5.44 -5.10 -2.85
N LEU A 489 -6.05 -6.18 -3.31
CA LEU A 489 -6.07 -7.47 -2.63
C LEU A 489 -5.47 -8.52 -3.56
N LEU A 490 -4.72 -9.45 -3.01
CA LEU A 490 -4.14 -10.59 -3.71
C LEU A 490 -4.51 -11.88 -2.98
N GLN A 491 -4.73 -12.95 -3.74
CA GLN A 491 -4.90 -14.30 -3.24
C GLN A 491 -4.07 -15.26 -4.09
N PHE A 492 -3.23 -16.05 -3.43
CA PHE A 492 -2.44 -17.11 -4.04
C PHE A 492 -2.82 -18.47 -3.47
N GLY A 493 -2.68 -19.52 -4.28
CA GLY A 493 -2.97 -20.88 -3.85
C GLY A 493 -2.25 -21.92 -4.71
N GLY A 494 -2.21 -23.15 -4.20
CA GLY A 494 -1.70 -24.31 -4.93
C GLY A 494 -0.19 -24.34 -5.17
N LEU A 495 0.63 -23.65 -4.37
CA LEU A 495 2.09 -23.66 -4.56
C LEU A 495 2.71 -25.02 -4.26
N ASN A 496 2.14 -25.76 -3.31
CA ASN A 496 2.59 -27.07 -2.87
C ASN A 496 1.65 -28.22 -3.28
N ASP A 497 0.65 -27.94 -4.12
CA ASP A 497 -0.25 -28.98 -4.62
C ASP A 497 0.57 -30.00 -5.45
N PRO A 498 0.32 -31.32 -5.34
CA PRO A 498 1.08 -32.34 -6.05
C PRO A 498 1.12 -32.16 -7.58
N GLY A 499 0.09 -31.53 -8.16
CA GLY A 499 -0.01 -31.24 -9.59
C GLY A 499 0.70 -29.97 -10.05
N THR A 500 1.19 -29.13 -9.14
CA THR A 500 1.80 -27.84 -9.49
C THR A 500 3.24 -28.02 -9.95
N PRO A 501 3.61 -27.59 -11.17
CA PRO A 501 4.99 -27.66 -11.63
C PRO A 501 5.94 -26.83 -10.75
N ALA A 502 7.11 -27.38 -10.42
CA ALA A 502 8.09 -26.69 -9.57
C ALA A 502 8.48 -25.29 -10.10
N GLY A 503 8.58 -25.13 -11.42
CA GLY A 503 8.85 -23.82 -12.04
C GLY A 503 7.72 -22.80 -11.85
N ALA A 504 6.46 -23.26 -11.76
CA ALA A 504 5.31 -22.40 -11.53
C ALA A 504 5.29 -21.90 -10.07
N ALA A 505 5.51 -22.80 -9.10
CA ALA A 505 5.67 -22.43 -7.69
C ALA A 505 6.86 -21.49 -7.48
N GLY A 506 8.01 -21.78 -8.10
CA GLY A 506 9.21 -20.92 -8.07
C GLY A 506 8.95 -19.52 -8.60
N ALA A 507 8.20 -19.37 -9.70
CA ALA A 507 7.83 -18.07 -10.26
C ALA A 507 6.94 -17.25 -9.32
N VAL A 508 6.05 -17.90 -8.56
CA VAL A 508 5.27 -17.20 -7.52
C VAL A 508 6.20 -16.74 -6.40
N ARG A 509 7.10 -17.59 -5.88
CA ARG A 509 8.05 -17.20 -4.82
C ARG A 509 8.92 -16.01 -5.24
N GLU A 510 9.49 -16.04 -6.44
CA GLU A 510 10.28 -14.94 -6.99
C GLU A 510 9.47 -13.64 -7.08
N LEU A 511 8.23 -13.74 -7.59
CA LEU A 511 7.31 -12.62 -7.58
C LEU A 511 7.11 -12.09 -6.16
N LEU A 512 6.81 -12.92 -5.16
CA LEU A 512 6.53 -12.47 -3.80
C LEU A 512 7.72 -11.72 -3.19
N ARG A 513 8.93 -12.25 -3.35
CA ARG A 513 10.18 -11.59 -2.92
C ARG A 513 10.38 -10.23 -3.60
N THR A 514 10.06 -10.15 -4.90
CA THR A 514 10.15 -8.90 -5.67
C THR A 514 9.01 -7.92 -5.35
N TYR A 515 7.83 -8.45 -5.02
CA TYR A 515 6.63 -7.67 -4.72
C TYR A 515 6.72 -7.05 -3.33
N TYR A 516 7.25 -7.80 -2.36
CA TYR A 516 7.42 -7.43 -0.96
C TYR A 516 8.90 -7.50 -0.55
N PRO A 517 9.77 -6.64 -1.10
CA PRO A 517 11.21 -6.74 -0.87
C PRO A 517 11.64 -6.26 0.52
N VAL A 518 10.80 -5.48 1.21
CA VAL A 518 11.10 -4.94 2.55
C VAL A 518 10.78 -6.00 3.61
N PRO A 519 11.77 -6.48 4.38
CA PRO A 519 11.54 -7.37 5.51
C PRO A 519 10.62 -6.72 6.54
N SER A 520 9.75 -7.51 7.14
CA SER A 520 8.90 -7.06 8.25
C SER A 520 9.65 -7.12 9.59
N PRO A 521 9.23 -6.34 10.60
CA PRO A 521 9.80 -6.43 11.96
C PRO A 521 9.53 -7.79 12.65
N TYR A 522 8.76 -8.66 12.00
CA TYR A 522 8.42 -10.01 12.46
C TYR A 522 9.40 -11.07 11.94
N GLU A 523 10.43 -10.67 11.21
CA GLU A 523 11.46 -11.55 10.69
C GLU A 523 12.74 -11.40 11.50
N ARG A 524 13.39 -12.51 11.84
CA ARG A 524 14.71 -12.50 12.46
C ARG A 524 15.69 -11.85 11.48
N THR A 525 16.49 -10.91 11.95
CA THR A 525 17.59 -10.37 11.17
C THR A 525 18.61 -11.49 10.93
N ASP A 526 18.84 -11.84 9.67
CA ASP A 526 19.93 -12.73 9.29
C ASP A 526 21.27 -12.09 9.68
N ARG A 527 21.78 -12.45 10.86
CA ARG A 527 23.12 -12.05 11.33
C ARG A 527 24.24 -12.58 10.40
N SER A 528 23.92 -13.54 9.54
CA SER A 528 24.84 -14.21 8.63
C SER A 528 25.39 -13.32 7.51
N ALA A 529 24.71 -12.21 7.17
CA ALA A 529 25.17 -11.28 6.12
C ALA A 529 26.12 -10.19 6.65
N GLU A 530 26.07 -9.87 7.95
CA GLU A 530 26.98 -8.89 8.57
C GLU A 530 28.31 -9.52 8.98
N SER A 531 28.36 -10.83 9.26
CA SER A 531 29.61 -11.51 9.63
C SER A 531 30.56 -11.72 8.45
N ALA A 532 30.06 -11.74 7.22
CA ALA A 532 30.87 -11.92 6.01
C ALA A 532 31.59 -10.64 5.54
N VAL A 533 31.28 -9.49 6.14
CA VAL A 533 31.93 -8.20 5.83
C VAL A 533 33.01 -7.84 6.88
N GLY A 534 33.11 -8.62 7.97
CA GLY A 534 33.99 -8.32 9.11
C GLY A 534 35.18 -9.26 9.35
N SER A 535 35.40 -10.31 8.53
CA SER A 535 36.45 -11.31 8.79
C SER A 535 37.65 -11.30 7.83
N ASP A 536 37.68 -10.43 6.82
CA ASP A 536 38.87 -10.25 5.97
C ASP A 536 39.61 -8.96 6.40
N GLY A 537 40.43 -9.06 7.45
CA GLY A 537 41.25 -7.92 7.86
C GLY A 537 41.92 -8.01 9.22
N GLN A 538 42.51 -9.15 9.62
CA GLN A 538 43.59 -9.15 10.60
C GLN A 538 44.35 -10.48 10.62
N GLU A 539 45.38 -10.58 9.79
CA GLU A 539 46.56 -11.43 10.05
C GLU A 539 47.78 -10.75 9.43
N VAL A 540 48.95 -10.90 10.08
CA VAL A 540 50.27 -10.24 9.88
C VAL A 540 50.42 -8.92 10.71
N ALA A 541 51.27 -8.79 11.75
CA ALA A 541 52.58 -9.38 12.03
C ALA A 541 52.97 -9.35 13.54
N GLY A 542 53.94 -10.21 13.91
CA GLY A 542 54.76 -10.20 15.13
C GLY A 542 54.76 -11.60 15.77
N GLU A 543 55.80 -12.43 15.73
CA GLU A 543 57.26 -12.24 15.64
C GLU A 543 57.91 -13.38 14.84
#